data_AF-A0A183HP34-F1
#
_entry.id   AF-A0A183HP34-F1
#
_cell.length_a   1.000
_cell.length_b   1.000
_cell.length_c   1.000
_cell.angle_alpha   90.00
_cell.angle_beta   90.00
_cell.angle_gamma   90.00
#
_symmetry.space_group_name_H-M   'P 1'
#
loop_
_entity.id
_entity.type
_entity.pdbx_description
1 polymer ?
#
loop_
_entity_poly.entity_id
_entity_poly.type
_entity_poly.pdbx_seq_one_letter_code
_entity_poly.pdbx_strand_id
1 'polypeptide(L)' 'MFRGNSLATKAMEAYMKLVADKYLQNTLGEFVKVIQQSDKDCEVDPLKMANISVLSLEKNRHQLVANVKTVWSQILARI' A
#
# COMPACT_ATOMS: atom_id res chain seq x y z
N MET A 1 -12.91 -16.22 8.70
CA MET A 1 -12.48 -16.75 10.01
C MET A 1 -11.92 -15.66 10.94
N PHE A 2 -11.05 -14.73 10.51
CA PHE A 2 -10.46 -13.69 11.36
C PHE A 2 -10.72 -12.25 10.89
N ARG A 3 -12.00 -11.88 10.73
CA ARG A 3 -12.44 -10.51 10.38
C ARG A 3 -13.32 -9.89 11.49
N GLY A 4 -13.18 -10.36 12.71
CA GLY A 4 -14.01 -9.95 13.85
C GLY A 4 -13.28 -9.03 14.82
N ASN A 5 -14.02 -8.34 15.68
CA ASN A 5 -13.48 -7.53 16.78
C ASN A 5 -13.32 -8.33 18.09
N SER A 6 -13.13 -9.65 17.98
CA SER A 6 -13.00 -10.51 19.15
C SER A 6 -11.68 -10.25 19.87
N LEU A 7 -11.60 -10.68 21.13
CA LEU A 7 -10.36 -10.57 21.91
C LEU A 7 -9.18 -11.25 21.20
N ALA A 8 -9.43 -12.40 20.58
CA ALA A 8 -8.41 -13.18 19.88
C ALA A 8 -7.81 -12.45 18.67
N THR A 9 -8.64 -11.79 17.85
CA THR A 9 -8.14 -11.02 16.69
C THR A 9 -7.37 -9.78 17.13
N LYS A 10 -7.86 -9.07 18.17
CA LYS A 10 -7.16 -7.91 18.74
C LYS A 10 -5.80 -8.28 19.37
N ALA A 11 -5.75 -9.41 20.08
CA ALA A 11 -4.50 -9.89 20.67
C ALA A 11 -3.46 -10.25 19.59
N MET A 12 -3.90 -10.88 18.49
CA MET A 12 -3.04 -11.19 17.35
C MET A 12 -2.53 -9.92 16.66
N GLU A 13 -3.39 -8.92 16.43
CA GLU A 13 -2.99 -7.63 15.86
C GLU A 13 -1.96 -6.90 16.73
N ALA A 14 -2.17 -6.86 18.06
CA ALA A 14 -1.24 -6.24 18.99
C ALA A 14 0.12 -6.96 19.00
N TYR A 15 0.10 -8.30 19.00
CA TYR A 15 1.31 -9.09 18.91
C TYR A 15 2.08 -8.85 17.60
N MET A 16 1.39 -8.86 16.45
CA MET A 16 2.02 -8.57 15.15
C MET A 16 2.63 -7.17 15.12
N LYS A 17 1.96 -6.15 15.65
CA LYS A 17 2.51 -4.78 15.75
C LYS A 17 3.79 -4.75 16.59
N LEU A 18 3.84 -5.49 17.69
CA LEU A 18 4.99 -5.54 18.58
C LEU A 18 6.21 -6.20 17.91
N VAL A 19 6.02 -7.33 17.24
CA VAL A 19 7.14 -8.13 16.71
C VAL A 19 7.53 -7.78 15.27
N ALA A 20 6.59 -7.28 14.47
CA ALA A 20 6.80 -7.02 13.05
C ALA A 20 7.19 -5.57 12.73
N ASP A 21 7.34 -4.69 13.72
CA ASP A 21 7.69 -3.28 13.50
C ASP A 21 8.96 -3.11 12.66
N LYS A 22 10.06 -3.78 13.05
CA LYS A 22 11.32 -3.76 12.29
C LYS A 22 11.17 -4.35 10.88
N TYR A 23 10.41 -5.43 10.74
CA TYR A 23 10.15 -6.04 9.44
C TYR A 23 9.39 -5.07 8.53
N LEU A 24 8.35 -4.41 9.05
CA LEU A 24 7.53 -3.46 8.31
C LEU A 24 8.37 -2.26 7.84
N GLN A 25 9.16 -1.68 8.74
CA GLN A 25 10.05 -0.55 8.42
C GLN A 25 11.10 -0.91 7.37
N ASN A 26 11.76 -2.06 7.52
CA ASN A 26 12.78 -2.50 6.57
C ASN A 26 12.19 -2.92 5.22
N THR A 27 10.96 -3.43 5.22
CA THR A 27 10.31 -3.95 4.02
C THR A 27 9.65 -2.85 3.20
N LEU A 28 8.92 -1.94 3.85
CA LEU A 28 8.07 -0.95 3.18
C LEU A 28 8.43 0.49 3.50
N GLY A 29 9.25 0.76 4.53
CA GLY A 29 9.51 2.11 5.02
C GLY A 29 10.15 3.02 3.97
N GLU A 30 11.11 2.52 3.20
CA GLU A 30 11.73 3.28 2.10
C GLU A 30 10.72 3.56 0.97
N PHE A 31 9.96 2.53 0.57
CA PHE A 31 8.94 2.66 -0.47
C PHE A 31 7.87 3.70 -0.10
N VAL A 32 7.39 3.70 1.15
CA VAL A 32 6.40 4.69 1.64
C VAL A 32 6.96 6.11 1.55
N LYS A 33 8.23 6.33 1.93
CA LYS A 33 8.88 7.64 1.80
C LYS A 33 8.96 8.11 0.34
N VAL A 34 9.33 7.20 -0.57
CA VAL A 34 9.40 7.50 -2.01
C VAL A 34 8.02 7.90 -2.55
N ILE A 35 6.96 7.17 -2.19
CA ILE A 35 5.59 7.50 -2.61
C ILE A 35 5.13 8.83 -2.03
N GLN A 36 5.41 9.08 -0.74
CA GLN A 36 5.05 10.34 -0.07
C GLN A 36 5.73 11.56 -0.72
N GLN A 37 6.96 11.40 -1.22
CA GLN A 37 7.69 12.44 -1.92
C GLN A 37 7.29 12.56 -3.40
N SER A 38 6.60 11.55 -3.95
CA SER A 38 6.16 11.56 -5.35
C SER A 38 4.85 12.35 -5.49
N ASP A 39 4.83 13.33 -6.39
CA ASP A 39 3.60 14.04 -6.79
C ASP A 39 2.79 13.24 -7.83
N LYS A 40 2.76 11.91 -7.67
CA LYS A 40 2.15 10.99 -8.64
C LYS A 40 0.77 10.59 -8.19
N ASP A 41 -0.22 10.98 -8.99
CA ASP A 41 -1.60 10.58 -8.77
C ASP A 41 -1.83 9.09 -9.13
N CYS A 42 -2.57 8.39 -8.27
CA CYS A 42 -2.97 6.99 -8.44
C CYS A 42 -4.50 6.85 -8.39
N GLU A 43 -5.25 7.96 -8.44
CA GLU A 43 -6.70 7.96 -8.46
C GLU A 43 -7.21 7.33 -9.77
N VAL A 44 -8.09 6.35 -9.62
CA VAL A 44 -8.68 5.58 -10.73
C VAL A 44 -10.19 5.74 -10.81
N ASP A 45 -10.79 6.49 -9.89
CA ASP A 45 -12.19 6.89 -9.94
C ASP A 45 -12.35 8.18 -10.78
N PRO A 46 -12.96 8.11 -11.98
CA PRO A 46 -13.13 9.28 -12.82
C PRO A 46 -13.91 10.40 -12.13
N LEU A 47 -14.79 10.11 -11.17
CA LEU A 47 -15.60 11.11 -10.47
C LEU A 47 -14.79 11.92 -9.44
N LYS A 48 -13.62 11.44 -9.03
CA LYS A 48 -12.74 12.09 -8.05
C LYS A 48 -11.54 12.78 -8.69
N MET A 49 -11.31 12.55 -9.98
CA MET A 49 -10.21 13.16 -10.72
C MET A 49 -10.51 14.63 -11.02
N ALA A 50 -9.58 15.52 -10.65
CA ALA A 50 -9.70 16.95 -10.93
C ALA A 50 -9.73 17.26 -12.43
N ASN A 51 -9.06 16.45 -13.26
CA ASN A 51 -9.05 16.55 -14.72
C ASN A 51 -9.31 15.17 -15.35
N ILE A 52 -10.56 14.93 -15.72
CA ILE A 52 -10.99 13.67 -16.34
C ILE A 52 -10.50 13.65 -17.80
N SER A 53 -9.40 12.94 -18.03
CA SER A 53 -8.96 12.58 -19.37
C SER A 53 -8.66 11.08 -19.39
N VAL A 54 -8.99 10.41 -20.49
CA VAL A 54 -8.70 8.97 -20.65
C VAL A 54 -7.20 8.70 -20.50
N LEU A 55 -6.35 9.63 -20.97
CA LEU A 55 -4.90 9.55 -20.85
C LEU A 55 -4.41 9.67 -19.40
N SER A 56 -4.98 10.59 -18.60
CA SER A 56 -4.63 10.72 -17.18
C SER A 56 -5.11 9.52 -16.36
N LEU A 57 -6.31 8.99 -16.65
CA LEU A 57 -6.83 7.80 -15.98
C LEU A 57 -5.96 6.57 -16.24
N GLU A 58 -5.59 6.33 -17.50
CA GLU A 58 -4.71 5.21 -17.85
C GLU A 58 -3.31 5.37 -17.23
N LYS A 59 -2.77 6.59 -17.21
CA LYS A 59 -1.50 6.88 -16.53
C LYS A 59 -1.57 6.56 -15.03
N ASN A 60 -2.60 7.04 -14.33
CA ASN A 60 -2.79 6.81 -12.90
C ASN A 60 -2.96 5.31 -12.61
N ARG A 61 -3.74 4.59 -13.43
CA ARG A 61 -3.93 3.15 -13.33
C ARG A 61 -2.62 2.39 -13.50
N HIS A 62 -1.82 2.72 -14.50
CA HIS A 62 -0.51 2.11 -14.70
C HIS A 62 0.42 2.36 -13.51
N GLN A 63 0.41 3.58 -12.98
CA GLN A 63 1.23 3.94 -11.81
C GLN A 63 0.79 3.17 -10.55
N LEU A 64 -0.52 3.05 -10.31
CA LEU A 64 -1.07 2.26 -9.21
C LEU A 64 -0.65 0.78 -9.31
N VAL A 65 -0.81 0.17 -10.47
CA VAL A 65 -0.43 -1.23 -10.69
C VAL A 65 1.08 -1.44 -10.54
N ALA A 66 1.90 -0.53 -11.06
CA ALA A 66 3.35 -0.60 -10.91
C ALA A 66 3.76 -0.53 -9.43
N ASN A 67 3.20 0.43 -8.68
CA ASN A 67 3.46 0.61 -7.25
C ASN A 67 3.08 -0.66 -6.46
N VAL A 68 1.90 -1.22 -6.72
CA VAL A 68 1.43 -2.46 -6.05
C VAL A 68 2.36 -3.63 -6.36
N LYS A 69 2.81 -3.79 -7.61
CA LYS A 69 3.76 -4.84 -7.99
C LYS A 69 5.10 -4.69 -7.29
N THR A 70 5.62 -3.47 -7.19
CA THR A 70 6.88 -3.19 -6.48
C THR A 70 6.76 -3.54 -4.99
N VAL A 71 5.68 -3.10 -4.33
CA VAL A 71 5.41 -3.44 -2.92
C VAL A 71 5.33 -4.95 -2.73
N TRP A 72 4.58 -5.63 -3.58
CA TRP A 72 4.42 -7.08 -3.51
C TRP A 72 5.76 -7.80 -3.63
N SER A 73 6.62 -7.37 -4.56
CA SER A 73 7.96 -7.92 -4.70
C SER A 73 8.84 -7.66 -3.48
N GLN A 74 8.75 -6.48 -2.85
CA GLN A 74 9.53 -6.17 -1.63
C GLN A 74 9.10 -7.01 -0.44
N ILE A 75 7.80 -7.32 -0.33
CA ILE A 75 7.25 -8.21 0.71
C ILE A 75 7.77 -9.63 0.49
N LEU A 76 7.63 -10.17 -0.73
CA LEU A 76 8.07 -11.53 -1.05
C LEU A 76 9.58 -11.73 -0.91
N ALA A 77 10.38 -10.71 -1.23
CA ALA A 77 11.85 -10.79 -1.14
C ALA A 77 12.38 -10.84 0.31
N ARG A 78 11.51 -10.65 1.31
CA ARG A 78 11.87 -10.63 2.74
C ARG A 78 11.13 -11.69 3.56
N ILE A 79 10.50 -12.66 2.88
CA ILE A 79 10.01 -13.92 3.46
C ILE A 79 11.18 -14.91 3.47
#